data_AF-A0A925WE15-F1
#
_entry.id   AF-A0A925WE15-F1
#
_cell.length_a   1.000
_cell.length_b   1.000
_cell.length_c   1.000
_cell.angle_alpha   90.00
_cell.angle_beta   90.00
_cell.angle_gamma   90.00
#
_symmetry.space_group_name_H-M   'P 1'
#
loop_
_entity.id
_entity.type
_entity.pdbx_description
1 polymer ?
#
loop_
_entity_poly.entity_id
_entity_poly.type
_entity_poly.pdbx_seq_one_letter_code
_entity_poly.pdbx_strand_id
1 'polypeptide(L)'
;MKVSLVNLANNHVMDHGAAGLKNTLDVCHREGIGCVGGGNDVTAASQLWFCERNGVRLAVLSCAEHEFGMATPARAGANPLDLVRIVRGIREQRKNFDRLVILLHGGNEYCPYPRPSLAELCRFLVEQGADAVICQHSHCIGCWENHQGGIIVHGQGNFIFDDPKARPCEKEGLLLSLEVSHDQPLAMRMIFFKQAAGRPGIEPMSEAEEARARQLLDERNARLQDAGFLEREWVNFCSGKRRAYLGIVHGFGRRLRNLDTRFGVLSPFFSKRHALMMLHMLRCESHRELMEQVLSDETKAQ
;
A
#
# COMPACT_ATOMS: atom_id res chain seq x y z
N MET A 1 -14.31 -5.84 18.76
CA MET A 1 -13.20 -6.69 18.27
C MET A 1 -12.02 -6.53 19.21
N LYS A 2 -11.31 -7.60 19.60
CA LYS A 2 -10.05 -7.49 20.34
C LYS A 2 -8.89 -7.49 19.35
N VAL A 3 -8.14 -6.39 19.29
CA VAL A 3 -6.99 -6.26 18.37
C VAL A 3 -5.78 -6.98 18.96
N SER A 4 -5.07 -7.76 18.15
CA SER A 4 -3.85 -8.49 18.57
C SER A 4 -2.57 -8.00 17.89
N LEU A 5 -2.70 -7.36 16.73
CA LEU A 5 -1.60 -6.86 15.91
C LEU A 5 -2.05 -5.59 15.20
N VAL A 6 -1.18 -4.58 15.13
CA VAL A 6 -1.36 -3.36 14.35
C VAL A 6 -0.27 -3.27 13.29
N ASN A 7 -0.69 -2.99 12.06
CA ASN A 7 0.23 -2.64 10.97
C ASN A 7 0.63 -1.16 11.08
N LEU A 8 1.93 -0.90 11.12
CA LEU A 8 2.52 0.44 11.16
C LEU A 8 3.27 0.81 9.86
N ALA A 9 3.38 -0.10 8.89
CA ALA A 9 3.97 0.25 7.58
C ALA A 9 2.95 1.04 6.75
N ASN A 10 3.05 2.36 6.80
CA ASN A 10 2.31 3.29 5.95
C ASN A 10 3.04 4.63 5.90
N ASN A 11 2.63 5.48 4.96
CA ASN A 11 3.21 6.81 4.74
C ASN A 11 2.87 7.84 5.84
N HIS A 12 1.89 7.56 6.70
CA HIS A 12 1.43 8.44 7.78
C HIS A 12 1.98 8.09 9.17
N VAL A 13 2.76 7.01 9.29
CA VAL A 13 3.24 6.55 10.61
C VAL A 13 4.14 7.56 11.32
N MET A 14 4.72 8.49 10.54
CA MET A 14 5.63 9.54 11.02
C MET A 14 4.99 10.94 11.06
N ASP A 15 3.66 11.08 10.93
CA ASP A 15 2.98 12.39 10.96
C ASP A 15 3.22 13.15 12.28
N HIS A 16 3.40 12.43 13.38
CA HIS A 16 3.77 12.98 14.70
C HIS A 16 5.26 12.79 15.03
N GLY A 17 6.08 12.52 14.02
CA GLY A 17 7.52 12.28 14.16
C GLY A 17 7.87 11.03 14.98
N ALA A 18 9.16 10.88 15.30
CA ALA A 18 9.66 9.72 16.04
C ALA A 18 9.06 9.58 17.44
N ALA A 19 8.74 10.70 18.10
CA ALA A 19 8.07 10.69 19.40
C ALA A 19 6.65 10.10 19.31
N GLY A 20 5.90 10.42 18.24
CA GLY A 20 4.59 9.85 17.98
C GLY A 20 4.64 8.34 17.74
N LEU A 21 5.51 7.89 16.83
CA LEU A 21 5.71 6.46 16.57
C LEU A 21 6.13 5.70 17.84
N LYS A 22 7.07 6.25 18.61
CA LYS A 22 7.49 5.65 19.88
C LYS A 22 6.30 5.53 20.85
N ASN A 23 5.48 6.58 20.97
CA ASN A 23 4.30 6.54 21.82
C ASN A 23 3.33 5.44 21.39
N THR A 24 3.07 5.30 20.09
CA THR A 24 2.23 4.21 19.54
C THR A 24 2.79 2.84 19.91
N LEU A 25 4.09 2.61 19.71
CA LEU A 25 4.76 1.35 20.05
C LEU A 25 4.66 1.05 21.56
N ASP A 26 4.93 2.04 22.42
CA ASP A 26 4.86 1.90 23.88
C ASP A 26 3.43 1.57 24.35
N VAL A 27 2.41 2.22 23.76
CA VAL A 27 1.00 1.96 24.06
C VAL A 27 0.61 0.54 23.64
N CYS A 28 0.91 0.14 22.40
CA CYS A 28 0.61 -1.20 21.93
C CYS A 28 1.28 -2.26 22.80
N HIS A 29 2.56 -2.06 23.15
CA HIS A 29 3.28 -2.97 24.05
C HIS A 29 2.61 -3.10 25.42
N ARG A 30 2.24 -1.98 26.05
CA ARG A 30 1.56 -1.97 27.35
C ARG A 30 0.20 -2.67 27.33
N GLU A 31 -0.54 -2.53 26.23
CA GLU A 31 -1.85 -3.18 26.04
C GLU A 31 -1.74 -4.64 25.54
N GLY A 32 -0.53 -5.17 25.36
CA GLY A 32 -0.31 -6.53 24.84
C GLY A 32 -0.68 -6.71 23.37
N ILE A 33 -0.65 -5.62 22.59
CA ILE A 33 -0.92 -5.60 21.15
C ILE A 33 0.43 -5.62 20.42
N GLY A 34 0.61 -6.56 19.49
CA GLY A 34 1.79 -6.60 18.64
C GLY A 34 1.81 -5.44 17.63
N CYS A 35 3.00 -5.09 17.16
CA CYS A 35 3.19 -4.17 16.04
C CYS A 35 4.06 -4.82 14.96
N VAL A 36 3.80 -4.49 13.69
CA VAL A 36 4.61 -4.91 12.54
C VAL A 36 4.79 -3.74 11.59
N GLY A 37 5.90 -3.70 10.85
CA GLY A 37 6.09 -2.74 9.77
C GLY A 37 6.46 -1.33 10.21
N GLY A 38 6.79 -1.10 11.49
CA GLY A 38 7.26 0.18 12.00
C GLY A 38 8.19 -0.01 13.20
N GLY A 39 9.19 0.84 13.33
CA GLY A 39 10.22 0.69 14.37
C GLY A 39 11.12 1.91 14.54
N ASN A 40 11.98 1.86 15.55
CA ASN A 40 12.95 2.92 15.86
C ASN A 40 14.09 3.03 14.82
N ASP A 41 14.26 1.97 14.05
CA ASP A 41 15.19 1.87 12.93
C ASP A 41 14.65 0.82 11.94
N VAL A 42 15.34 0.67 10.82
CA VAL A 42 14.91 -0.23 9.76
C VAL A 42 15.02 -1.71 10.14
N THR A 43 15.93 -2.07 11.06
CA THR A 43 16.08 -3.44 11.54
C THR A 43 14.90 -3.86 12.41
N ALA A 44 14.44 -2.97 13.29
CA ALA A 44 13.24 -3.16 14.10
C ALA A 44 11.97 -3.14 13.23
N ALA A 45 11.86 -2.20 12.30
CA ALA A 45 10.69 -2.08 11.43
C ALA A 45 10.52 -3.31 10.52
N SER A 46 11.62 -3.93 10.08
CA SER A 46 11.59 -5.09 9.18
C SER A 46 11.34 -6.45 9.86
N GLN A 47 11.17 -6.49 11.19
CA GLN A 47 10.92 -7.75 11.88
C GLN A 47 9.58 -8.36 11.48
N LEU A 48 9.56 -9.68 11.31
CA LEU A 48 8.32 -10.44 11.17
C LEU A 48 7.67 -10.55 12.55
N TRP A 49 6.35 -10.41 12.59
CA TRP A 49 5.58 -10.73 13.79
C TRP A 49 5.13 -12.18 13.71
N PHE A 50 5.24 -12.92 14.81
CA PHE A 50 4.86 -14.34 14.89
C PHE A 50 3.76 -14.55 15.90
N CYS A 51 2.84 -15.47 15.62
CA CYS A 51 1.96 -16.03 16.62
C CYS A 51 1.69 -17.51 16.36
N GLU A 52 1.43 -18.25 17.43
CA GLU A 52 0.98 -19.63 17.34
C GLU A 52 -0.41 -19.77 17.96
N ARG A 53 -1.33 -20.36 17.21
CA ARG A 53 -2.69 -20.66 17.67
C ARG A 53 -3.12 -22.01 17.09
N ASN A 54 -3.68 -22.86 17.95
CA ASN A 54 -4.15 -24.21 17.55
C ASN A 54 -3.09 -25.03 16.79
N GLY A 55 -1.82 -24.90 17.19
CA GLY A 55 -0.69 -25.60 16.55
C GLY A 55 -0.26 -25.07 15.18
N VAL A 56 -0.79 -23.93 14.73
CA VAL A 56 -0.38 -23.27 13.48
C VAL A 56 0.44 -22.03 13.81
N ARG A 57 1.65 -21.94 13.25
CA ARG A 57 2.56 -20.79 13.38
C ARG A 57 2.34 -19.83 12.21
N LEU A 58 1.80 -18.66 12.51
CA LEU A 58 1.59 -17.58 11.54
C LEU A 58 2.70 -16.55 11.66
N ALA A 59 3.28 -16.17 10.53
CA ALA A 59 4.10 -14.98 10.39
C ALA A 59 3.32 -13.87 9.67
N VAL A 60 3.52 -12.63 10.11
CA VAL A 60 3.06 -11.43 9.43
C VAL A 60 4.26 -10.55 9.14
N LEU A 61 4.43 -10.18 7.87
CA LEU A 61 5.39 -9.17 7.42
C LEU A 61 4.59 -7.95 6.97
N SER A 62 5.11 -6.75 7.23
CA SER A 62 4.54 -5.56 6.61
C SER A 62 5.59 -4.59 6.11
N CYS A 63 5.31 -3.96 4.98
CA CYS A 63 6.16 -2.97 4.33
C CYS A 63 5.32 -1.94 3.57
N ALA A 64 5.92 -0.79 3.28
CA ALA A 64 5.31 0.28 2.52
C ALA A 64 6.20 0.68 1.33
N GLU A 65 5.60 1.11 0.22
CA GLU A 65 6.36 1.76 -0.85
C GLU A 65 7.16 2.96 -0.29
N HIS A 66 8.28 3.27 -0.94
CA HIS A 66 9.16 4.35 -0.48
C HIS A 66 8.46 5.71 -0.59
N GLU A 67 7.97 6.19 0.54
CA GLU A 67 7.33 7.49 0.72
C GLU A 67 7.98 8.25 1.88
N PHE A 68 7.34 9.33 2.34
CA PHE A 68 7.75 10.03 3.54
C PHE A 68 7.64 9.10 4.77
N GLY A 69 8.57 9.26 5.71
CA GLY A 69 8.50 8.55 7.00
C GLY A 69 9.03 7.11 6.99
N MET A 70 9.82 6.70 6.00
CA MET A 70 10.48 5.39 5.99
C MET A 70 11.60 5.30 7.03
N ALA A 71 11.75 4.12 7.63
CA ALA A 71 12.83 3.81 8.54
C ALA A 71 14.16 3.65 7.79
N THR A 72 15.24 4.07 8.46
CA THR A 72 16.62 3.87 8.00
C THR A 72 17.43 3.23 9.13
N PRO A 73 18.70 2.84 8.93
CA PRO A 73 19.53 2.36 10.03
C PRO A 73 19.67 3.35 11.20
N ALA A 74 19.43 4.64 10.98
CA ALA A 74 19.58 5.69 11.98
C ALA A 74 18.28 6.45 12.28
N ARG A 75 17.13 6.05 11.70
CA ARG A 75 15.87 6.80 11.82
C ARG A 75 14.68 5.87 11.95
N ALA A 76 13.79 6.24 12.87
CA ALA A 76 12.50 5.58 13.06
C ALA A 76 11.56 5.82 11.86
N GLY A 77 10.68 4.86 11.60
CA GLY A 77 9.70 4.96 10.52
C GLY A 77 9.04 3.65 10.14
N ALA A 78 8.35 3.67 9.00
CA ALA A 78 7.76 2.49 8.37
C ALA A 78 8.83 1.59 7.74
N ASN A 79 8.60 0.29 7.71
CA ASN A 79 9.45 -0.65 7.00
C ASN A 79 9.37 -0.40 5.48
N PRO A 80 10.45 0.02 4.83
CA PRO A 80 10.43 0.26 3.40
C PRO A 80 10.28 -1.05 2.62
N LEU A 81 9.66 -0.96 1.44
CA LEU A 81 9.64 -2.01 0.44
C LEU A 81 11.05 -2.17 -0.15
N ASP A 82 11.86 -2.99 0.51
CA ASP A 82 13.17 -3.47 0.05
C ASP A 82 13.05 -4.96 -0.26
N LEU A 83 12.93 -5.30 -1.54
CA LEU A 83 12.70 -6.67 -1.98
C LEU A 83 13.84 -7.60 -1.59
N VAL A 84 15.08 -7.13 -1.59
CA VAL A 84 16.26 -7.93 -1.20
C VAL A 84 16.17 -8.29 0.27
N ARG A 85 15.87 -7.32 1.14
CA ARG A 85 15.71 -7.56 2.57
C ARG A 85 14.51 -8.46 2.86
N ILE A 86 13.37 -8.21 2.23
CA ILE A 86 12.13 -8.98 2.43
C ILE A 86 12.38 -10.46 2.08
N VAL A 87 12.92 -10.74 0.90
CA VAL A 87 13.16 -12.12 0.45
C VAL A 87 14.20 -12.83 1.31
N ARG A 88 15.28 -12.13 1.71
CA ARG A 88 16.25 -12.70 2.67
C ARG A 88 15.61 -13.02 4.01
N GLY A 89 14.83 -12.10 4.57
CA GLY A 89 14.13 -12.30 5.84
C GLY A 89 13.14 -13.47 5.79
N ILE A 90 12.36 -13.60 4.72
CA ILE A 90 11.45 -14.75 4.53
C ILE A 90 12.23 -16.06 4.51
N ARG A 91 13.36 -16.12 3.79
CA ARG A 91 14.21 -17.33 3.69
C ARG A 91 14.86 -17.69 5.03
N GLU A 92 15.42 -16.72 5.73
CA GLU A 92 16.07 -16.91 7.03
C GLU A 92 15.08 -17.42 8.09
N GLN A 93 13.84 -16.93 8.06
CA GLN A 93 12.80 -17.27 9.03
C GLN A 93 11.92 -18.45 8.60
N ARG A 94 12.16 -19.09 7.44
CA ARG A 94 11.21 -20.03 6.82
C ARG A 94 10.79 -21.18 7.73
N LYS A 95 11.68 -21.65 8.61
CA LYS A 95 11.42 -22.75 9.56
C LYS A 95 10.56 -22.35 10.76
N ASN A 96 10.36 -21.05 10.99
CA ASN A 96 9.72 -20.49 12.18
C ASN A 96 8.22 -20.24 12.00
N PHE A 97 7.68 -20.44 10.79
CA PHE A 97 6.26 -20.29 10.50
C PHE A 97 5.78 -21.33 9.49
N ASP A 98 4.50 -21.67 9.61
CA ASP A 98 3.80 -22.54 8.67
C ASP A 98 3.13 -21.69 7.58
N ARG A 99 2.61 -20.52 7.98
CA ARG A 99 1.87 -19.58 7.10
C ARG A 99 2.45 -18.17 7.14
N LEU A 100 2.43 -17.47 6.02
CA LEU A 100 2.92 -16.10 5.88
C LEU A 100 1.86 -15.18 5.25
N VAL A 101 1.51 -14.13 5.97
CA VAL A 101 0.70 -13.02 5.44
C VAL A 101 1.59 -11.78 5.29
N ILE A 102 1.56 -11.15 4.11
CA ILE A 102 2.25 -9.90 3.84
C ILE A 102 1.23 -8.78 3.71
N LEU A 103 1.39 -7.73 4.50
CA LEU A 103 0.64 -6.49 4.40
C LEU A 103 1.49 -5.45 3.66
N LEU A 104 1.09 -5.07 2.46
CA LEU A 104 1.84 -4.16 1.60
C LEU A 104 1.10 -2.83 1.47
N HIS A 105 1.66 -1.75 1.99
CA HIS A 105 1.09 -0.42 1.80
C HIS A 105 1.64 0.21 0.51
N GLY A 106 0.88 0.15 -0.57
CA GLY A 106 1.36 0.60 -1.88
C GLY A 106 0.30 0.50 -2.97
N GLY A 107 0.60 1.11 -4.11
CA GLY A 107 -0.35 1.29 -5.20
C GLY A 107 -0.72 2.75 -5.38
N ASN A 108 -1.80 3.01 -6.12
CA ASN A 108 -2.16 4.38 -6.46
C ASN A 108 -3.49 4.74 -5.80
N GLU A 109 -3.49 5.84 -5.03
CA GLU A 109 -4.70 6.37 -4.42
C GLU A 109 -5.83 6.52 -5.45
N TYR A 110 -7.00 6.03 -5.05
CA TYR A 110 -8.24 6.07 -5.81
C TYR A 110 -8.20 5.29 -7.12
N CYS A 111 -7.25 4.35 -7.26
CA CYS A 111 -7.20 3.38 -8.36
C CYS A 111 -7.62 1.99 -7.85
N PRO A 112 -8.72 1.40 -8.34
CA PRO A 112 -9.15 0.06 -7.91
C PRO A 112 -8.30 -1.07 -8.49
N TYR A 113 -7.42 -0.78 -9.45
CA TYR A 113 -6.52 -1.75 -10.06
C TYR A 113 -5.07 -1.46 -9.66
N PRO A 114 -4.26 -2.50 -9.39
CA PRO A 114 -2.83 -2.31 -9.18
C PRO A 114 -2.15 -1.83 -10.47
N ARG A 115 -1.11 -1.01 -10.34
CA ARG A 115 -0.17 -0.79 -11.46
C ARG A 115 0.50 -2.13 -11.83
N PRO A 116 0.85 -2.37 -13.12
CA PRO A 116 1.39 -3.67 -13.57
C PRO A 116 2.54 -4.21 -12.71
N SER A 117 3.49 -3.35 -12.35
CA SER A 117 4.64 -3.71 -11.51
C SER A 117 4.28 -4.05 -10.05
N LEU A 118 3.18 -3.49 -9.51
CA LEU A 118 2.71 -3.88 -8.18
C LEU A 118 2.03 -5.25 -8.23
N ALA A 119 1.25 -5.54 -9.28
CA ALA A 119 0.68 -6.87 -9.48
C ALA A 119 1.77 -7.93 -9.62
N GLU A 120 2.80 -7.66 -10.44
CA GLU A 120 3.97 -8.52 -10.59
C GLU A 120 4.71 -8.74 -9.27
N LEU A 121 4.95 -7.67 -8.49
CA LEU A 121 5.57 -7.78 -7.18
C LEU A 121 4.75 -8.65 -6.22
N CYS A 122 3.43 -8.49 -6.16
CA CYS A 122 2.58 -9.29 -5.27
C CYS A 122 2.61 -10.77 -5.65
N ARG A 123 2.55 -11.07 -6.96
CA ARG A 123 2.69 -12.43 -7.48
C ARG A 123 4.05 -13.04 -7.14
N PHE A 124 5.12 -12.26 -7.30
CA PHE A 124 6.47 -12.67 -6.90
C PHE A 124 6.58 -12.95 -5.39
N LEU A 125 5.95 -12.14 -4.53
CA LEU A 125 5.95 -12.39 -3.08
C LEU A 125 5.23 -13.70 -2.71
N VAL A 126 4.16 -14.05 -3.42
CA VAL A 126 3.51 -15.36 -3.29
C VAL A 126 4.47 -16.48 -3.73
N GLU A 127 5.17 -16.32 -4.84
CA GLU A 127 6.19 -17.27 -5.31
C GLU A 127 7.35 -17.44 -4.30
N GLN A 128 7.65 -16.42 -3.48
CA GLN A 128 8.62 -16.50 -2.39
C GLN A 128 8.06 -17.12 -1.10
N GLY A 129 6.79 -17.57 -1.09
CA GLY A 129 6.19 -18.35 -0.01
C GLY A 129 5.17 -17.59 0.84
N ALA A 130 4.64 -16.46 0.38
CA ALA A 130 3.50 -15.81 1.03
C ALA A 130 2.18 -16.54 0.69
N ASP A 131 1.39 -16.90 1.70
CA ASP A 131 0.04 -17.46 1.53
C ASP A 131 -0.98 -16.36 1.20
N ALA A 132 -0.75 -15.14 1.68
CA ALA A 132 -1.55 -13.99 1.32
C ALA A 132 -0.71 -12.71 1.21
N VAL A 133 -1.00 -11.88 0.20
CA VAL A 133 -0.49 -10.52 0.04
C VAL A 133 -1.67 -9.56 0.00
N ILE A 134 -1.75 -8.65 0.96
CA ILE A 134 -2.89 -7.76 1.14
C ILE A 134 -2.39 -6.32 1.00
N CYS A 135 -2.78 -5.69 -0.10
CA CYS A 135 -2.44 -4.32 -0.42
C CYS A 135 -3.38 -3.32 0.27
N GLN A 136 -2.79 -2.26 0.79
CA GLN A 136 -3.44 -1.10 1.40
C GLN A 136 -3.08 0.15 0.59
N HIS A 137 -3.33 1.37 1.07
CA HIS A 137 -3.02 2.66 0.41
C HIS A 137 -4.00 3.15 -0.69
N SER A 138 -4.63 2.28 -1.48
CA SER A 138 -5.49 2.75 -2.58
C SER A 138 -6.75 3.55 -2.15
N HIS A 139 -7.13 3.50 -0.88
CA HIS A 139 -8.35 4.09 -0.33
C HIS A 139 -9.65 3.62 -1.00
N CYS A 140 -9.61 2.54 -1.78
CA CYS A 140 -10.79 1.95 -2.39
C CYS A 140 -10.73 0.42 -2.34
N ILE A 141 -11.89 -0.22 -2.32
CA ILE A 141 -11.97 -1.66 -2.57
C ILE A 141 -11.43 -1.90 -3.98
N GLY A 142 -10.40 -2.73 -4.11
CA GLY A 142 -9.71 -2.99 -5.36
C GLY A 142 -10.28 -4.20 -6.11
N CYS A 143 -9.37 -5.04 -6.61
CA CYS A 143 -9.61 -6.39 -7.09
C CYS A 143 -8.84 -7.42 -6.24
N TRP A 144 -9.07 -8.70 -6.48
CA TRP A 144 -8.29 -9.77 -5.90
C TRP A 144 -8.03 -10.88 -6.93
N GLU A 145 -6.99 -11.66 -6.71
CA GLU A 145 -6.64 -12.82 -7.53
C GLU A 145 -6.08 -13.96 -6.67
N ASN A 146 -6.19 -15.18 -7.18
CA ASN A 146 -5.43 -16.32 -6.68
C ASN A 146 -4.24 -16.54 -7.63
N HIS A 147 -3.03 -16.52 -7.09
CA HIS A 147 -1.81 -16.82 -7.84
C HIS A 147 -1.12 -18.02 -7.18
N GLN A 148 -1.03 -19.14 -7.89
CA GLN A 148 -0.38 -20.37 -7.39
C GLN A 148 -0.86 -20.83 -5.99
N GLY A 149 -2.15 -20.64 -5.69
CA GLY A 149 -2.73 -21.00 -4.39
C GLY A 149 -2.64 -19.91 -3.31
N GLY A 150 -1.85 -18.85 -3.53
CA GLY A 150 -1.81 -17.68 -2.66
C GLY A 150 -2.88 -16.65 -2.99
N ILE A 151 -3.40 -15.96 -1.97
CA ILE A 151 -4.43 -14.93 -2.11
C ILE A 151 -3.80 -13.56 -2.21
N ILE A 152 -4.12 -12.80 -3.26
CA ILE A 152 -3.65 -11.43 -3.44
C ILE A 152 -4.86 -10.49 -3.46
N VAL A 153 -4.91 -9.52 -2.55
CA VAL A 153 -5.96 -8.49 -2.53
C VAL A 153 -5.33 -7.13 -2.79
N HIS A 154 -5.72 -6.46 -3.88
CA HIS A 154 -5.09 -5.22 -4.36
C HIS A 154 -5.69 -3.93 -3.77
N GLY A 155 -6.54 -4.05 -2.74
CA GLY A 155 -7.09 -2.90 -2.01
C GLY A 155 -8.29 -3.27 -1.15
N GLN A 156 -8.24 -2.91 0.13
CA GLN A 156 -9.32 -3.16 1.10
C GLN A 156 -10.27 -1.97 1.28
N GLY A 157 -10.00 -0.81 0.68
CA GLY A 157 -10.67 0.43 1.03
C GLY A 157 -10.30 0.93 2.43
N ASN A 158 -11.08 1.88 2.93
CA ASN A 158 -10.85 2.50 4.23
C ASN A 158 -11.66 1.79 5.32
N PHE A 159 -11.09 1.71 6.53
CA PHE A 159 -11.81 1.19 7.70
C PHE A 159 -12.48 2.31 8.50
N ILE A 160 -11.72 3.29 9.02
CA ILE A 160 -12.25 4.42 9.79
C ILE A 160 -11.59 5.71 9.26
N PHE A 161 -12.32 6.43 8.43
CA PHE A 161 -11.93 7.61 7.67
C PHE A 161 -13.17 8.46 7.41
N ASP A 162 -13.81 8.90 8.49
CA ASP A 162 -15.09 9.64 8.48
C ASP A 162 -14.91 11.12 8.04
N ASP A 163 -14.42 11.32 6.82
CA ASP A 163 -14.47 12.62 6.16
C ASP A 163 -15.77 12.74 5.34
N PRO A 164 -16.69 13.67 5.68
CA PRO A 164 -17.89 13.90 4.88
C PRO A 164 -17.61 14.21 3.41
N LYS A 165 -16.45 14.79 3.11
CA LYS A 165 -15.97 15.18 1.78
C LYS A 165 -15.25 14.06 1.03
N ALA A 166 -15.08 12.90 1.64
CA ALA A 166 -14.46 11.75 0.99
C ALA A 166 -15.19 11.34 -0.29
N ARG A 167 -14.48 10.82 -1.27
CA ARG A 167 -15.07 10.29 -2.51
C ARG A 167 -15.94 9.07 -2.18
N PRO A 168 -16.92 8.72 -3.03
CA PRO A 168 -17.75 7.53 -2.80
C PRO A 168 -16.94 6.24 -2.57
N CYS A 169 -15.86 6.03 -3.33
CA CYS A 169 -15.02 4.83 -3.18
C CYS A 169 -14.26 4.77 -1.84
N GLU A 170 -14.04 5.91 -1.19
CA GLU A 170 -13.37 6.02 0.10
C GLU A 170 -14.30 5.75 1.28
N LYS A 171 -15.62 5.76 1.03
CA LYS A 171 -16.66 5.51 2.04
C LYS A 171 -17.03 4.04 2.16
N GLU A 172 -16.43 3.18 1.34
CA GLU A 172 -16.66 1.75 1.31
C GLU A 172 -15.36 1.00 1.65
N GLY A 173 -15.49 -0.12 2.35
CA GLY A 173 -14.36 -0.92 2.74
C GLY A 173 -14.69 -2.40 2.85
N LEU A 174 -13.62 -3.18 2.93
CA LEU A 174 -13.63 -4.63 2.92
C LEU A 174 -12.84 -5.18 4.11
N LEU A 175 -13.55 -5.85 5.02
CA LEU A 175 -12.94 -6.68 6.04
C LEU A 175 -12.68 -8.07 5.47
N LEU A 176 -11.44 -8.53 5.62
CA LEU A 176 -11.02 -9.87 5.21
C LEU A 176 -10.98 -10.78 6.44
N SER A 177 -11.73 -11.87 6.39
CA SER A 177 -11.64 -12.97 7.34
C SER A 177 -10.88 -14.09 6.68
N LEU A 178 -9.66 -14.36 7.17
CA LEU A 178 -8.81 -15.43 6.67
C LEU A 178 -8.88 -16.61 7.62
N GLU A 179 -9.27 -17.78 7.10
CA GLU A 179 -9.23 -19.03 7.84
C GLU A 179 -7.89 -19.71 7.55
N VAL A 180 -7.08 -19.81 8.60
CA VAL A 180 -5.71 -20.31 8.53
C VAL A 180 -5.67 -21.70 9.14
N SER A 181 -5.12 -22.66 8.40
CA SER A 181 -4.93 -24.03 8.86
C SER A 181 -3.56 -24.56 8.45
N HIS A 182 -3.13 -25.67 9.05
CA HIS A 182 -1.88 -26.32 8.64
C HIS A 182 -2.03 -26.96 7.26
N ASP A 183 -3.05 -27.80 7.06
CA ASP A 183 -3.13 -28.71 5.91
C ASP A 183 -4.04 -28.25 4.76
N GLN A 184 -4.90 -27.24 4.97
CA GLN A 184 -5.82 -26.76 3.94
C GLN A 184 -5.35 -25.42 3.37
N PRO A 185 -5.65 -25.12 2.09
CA PRO A 185 -5.45 -23.78 1.53
C PRO A 185 -6.13 -22.71 2.41
N LEU A 186 -5.54 -21.51 2.42
CA LEU A 186 -6.10 -20.38 3.16
C LEU A 186 -7.45 -20.01 2.53
N ALA A 187 -8.52 -20.00 3.33
CA ALA A 187 -9.84 -19.58 2.87
C ALA A 187 -10.08 -18.12 3.23
N MET A 188 -10.66 -17.35 2.31
CA MET A 188 -10.95 -15.94 2.50
C MET A 188 -12.45 -15.68 2.41
N ARG A 189 -13.01 -15.06 3.46
CA ARG A 189 -14.34 -14.47 3.44
C ARG A 189 -14.25 -12.97 3.45
N MET A 190 -15.05 -12.35 2.58
CA MET A 190 -15.14 -10.90 2.40
C MET A 190 -16.38 -10.36 3.08
N ILE A 191 -16.21 -9.36 3.96
CA ILE A 191 -17.28 -8.67 4.69
C ILE A 191 -17.26 -7.20 4.28
N PHE A 192 -18.30 -6.76 3.59
CA PHE A 192 -18.40 -5.40 3.07
C PHE A 192 -19.05 -4.46 4.08
N PHE A 193 -18.49 -3.26 4.20
CA PHE A 193 -19.01 -2.24 5.09
C PHE A 193 -18.88 -0.85 4.46
N LYS A 194 -19.62 0.10 5.01
CA LYS A 194 -19.55 1.52 4.67
C LYS A 194 -19.26 2.35 5.91
N GLN A 195 -18.81 3.57 5.69
CA GLN A 195 -18.50 4.57 6.70
C GLN A 195 -18.97 5.97 6.24
N ALA A 196 -18.76 6.99 7.07
CA ALA A 196 -19.20 8.36 6.79
C ALA A 196 -20.72 8.46 6.52
N ALA A 197 -21.53 7.60 7.15
CA ALA A 197 -22.98 7.51 7.01
C ALA A 197 -23.74 8.43 8.00
N GLY A 198 -23.17 9.60 8.30
CA GLY A 198 -23.75 10.58 9.23
C GLY A 198 -23.37 10.40 10.71
N ARG A 199 -22.69 9.30 11.06
CA ARG A 199 -22.05 9.10 12.38
C ARG A 199 -20.64 8.53 12.20
N PRO A 200 -19.69 8.85 13.09
CA PRO A 200 -18.37 8.21 13.06
C PRO A 200 -18.46 6.70 13.25
N GLY A 201 -17.69 5.96 12.45
CA GLY A 201 -17.58 4.51 12.50
C GLY A 201 -18.06 3.80 11.24
N ILE A 202 -18.07 2.47 11.33
CA ILE A 202 -18.46 1.58 10.25
C ILE A 202 -19.83 0.95 10.48
N GLU A 203 -20.53 0.66 9.39
CA GLU A 203 -21.74 -0.14 9.39
C GLU A 203 -21.70 -1.19 8.27
N PRO A 204 -22.17 -2.43 8.52
CA PRO A 204 -22.30 -3.42 7.47
C PRO A 204 -23.14 -2.89 6.31
N MET A 205 -22.77 -3.25 5.09
CA MET A 205 -23.63 -2.98 3.93
C MET A 205 -24.94 -3.76 4.03
N SER A 206 -26.04 -3.19 3.54
CA SER A 206 -27.29 -3.93 3.30
C SER A 206 -27.08 -4.99 2.21
N GLU A 207 -27.99 -5.97 2.12
CA GLU A 207 -27.90 -7.04 1.12
C GLU A 207 -27.78 -6.50 -0.32
N ALA A 208 -28.52 -5.45 -0.67
CA ALA A 208 -28.47 -4.84 -1.99
C ALA A 208 -27.13 -4.10 -2.24
N GLU A 209 -26.62 -3.38 -1.24
CA GLU A 209 -25.33 -2.70 -1.33
C GLU A 209 -24.17 -3.70 -1.47
N GLU A 210 -24.23 -4.78 -0.69
CA GLU A 210 -23.25 -5.87 -0.73
C GLU A 210 -23.31 -6.61 -2.06
N ALA A 211 -24.50 -6.93 -2.59
CA ALA A 211 -24.65 -7.55 -3.90
C ALA A 211 -24.02 -6.71 -5.01
N ARG A 212 -24.25 -5.39 -4.99
CA ARG A 212 -23.62 -4.44 -5.93
C ARG A 212 -22.09 -4.42 -5.76
N ALA A 213 -21.60 -4.36 -4.52
CA ALA A 213 -20.16 -4.33 -4.25
C ALA A 213 -19.46 -5.62 -4.71
N ARG A 214 -20.08 -6.78 -4.49
CA ARG A 214 -19.62 -8.08 -4.98
C ARG A 214 -19.61 -8.15 -6.50
N GLN A 215 -20.67 -7.71 -7.16
CA GLN A 215 -20.72 -7.65 -8.61
C GLN A 215 -19.57 -6.80 -9.19
N LEU A 216 -19.36 -5.60 -8.64
CA LEU A 216 -18.26 -4.73 -9.08
C LEU A 216 -16.89 -5.36 -8.84
N LEU A 217 -16.71 -6.07 -7.73
CA LEU A 217 -15.49 -6.79 -7.44
C LEU A 217 -15.26 -7.92 -8.46
N ASP A 218 -16.28 -8.72 -8.76
CA ASP A 218 -16.21 -9.82 -9.73
C ASP A 218 -15.91 -9.31 -11.15
N GLU A 219 -16.53 -8.20 -11.57
CA GLU A 219 -16.24 -7.54 -12.84
C GLU A 219 -14.77 -7.08 -12.93
N ARG A 220 -14.21 -6.53 -11.85
CA ARG A 220 -12.80 -6.14 -11.78
C ARG A 220 -11.88 -7.35 -11.82
N ASN A 221 -12.21 -8.42 -11.11
CA ASN A 221 -11.44 -9.66 -11.11
C ASN A 221 -11.43 -10.30 -12.50
N ALA A 222 -12.57 -10.29 -13.20
CA ALA A 222 -12.66 -10.80 -14.57
C ALA A 222 -11.78 -9.97 -15.53
N ARG A 223 -11.79 -8.65 -15.41
CA ARG A 223 -10.90 -7.77 -16.19
C ARG A 223 -9.42 -7.98 -15.89
N LEU A 224 -9.06 -8.28 -14.64
CA LEU A 224 -7.69 -8.56 -14.23
C LEU A 224 -7.09 -9.78 -14.96
N GLN A 225 -7.93 -10.72 -15.42
CA GLN A 225 -7.51 -11.90 -16.18
C GLN A 225 -7.22 -11.60 -17.67
N ASP A 226 -7.65 -10.44 -18.19
CA ASP A 226 -7.42 -10.06 -19.59
C ASP A 226 -5.95 -9.64 -19.81
N ALA A 227 -5.28 -10.31 -20.73
CA ALA A 227 -3.90 -10.02 -21.07
C ALA A 227 -3.76 -8.58 -21.60
N GLY A 228 -2.83 -7.83 -21.01
CA GLY A 228 -2.61 -6.44 -21.37
C GLY A 228 -3.62 -5.45 -20.76
N PHE A 229 -4.63 -5.91 -20.01
CA PHE A 229 -5.63 -5.01 -19.42
C PHE A 229 -4.98 -4.03 -18.44
N LEU A 230 -4.13 -4.52 -17.53
CA LEU A 230 -3.46 -3.68 -16.55
C LEU A 230 -2.57 -2.62 -17.22
N GLU A 231 -1.89 -2.96 -18.31
CA GLU A 231 -1.05 -2.04 -19.08
C GLU A 231 -1.90 -0.94 -19.73
N ARG A 232 -3.04 -1.30 -20.33
CA ARG A 232 -3.98 -0.33 -20.92
C ARG A 232 -4.57 0.57 -19.84
N GLU A 233 -5.04 -0.01 -18.74
CA GLU A 233 -5.63 0.72 -17.63
C GLU A 233 -4.61 1.66 -16.96
N TRP A 234 -3.35 1.22 -16.84
CA TRP A 234 -2.27 2.04 -16.33
C TRP A 234 -1.98 3.26 -17.21
N VAL A 235 -1.95 3.07 -18.54
CA VAL A 235 -1.79 4.18 -19.50
C VAL A 235 -2.96 5.18 -19.38
N ASN A 236 -4.18 4.68 -19.22
CA ASN A 236 -5.37 5.51 -19.03
C ASN A 236 -5.28 6.30 -17.71
N PHE A 237 -4.93 5.63 -16.60
CA PHE A 237 -4.74 6.25 -15.30
C PHE A 237 -3.67 7.37 -15.36
N CYS A 238 -2.52 7.09 -15.97
CA CYS A 238 -1.45 8.06 -16.15
C CYS A 238 -1.89 9.27 -16.97
N SER A 239 -2.69 9.06 -18.01
CA SER A 239 -3.23 10.14 -18.84
C SER A 239 -4.09 11.12 -18.03
N GLY A 240 -4.91 10.59 -17.10
CA GLY A 240 -5.70 11.39 -16.17
C GLY A 240 -4.86 12.18 -15.14
N LYS A 241 -3.66 11.72 -14.82
CA LYS A 241 -2.74 12.37 -13.85
C LYS A 241 -1.69 13.26 -14.50
N ARG A 242 -1.53 13.18 -15.83
CA ARG A 242 -0.44 13.80 -16.61
C ARG A 242 -0.15 15.24 -16.20
N ARG A 243 -1.19 16.07 -16.13
CA ARG A 243 -1.05 17.52 -15.89
C ARG A 243 -0.60 17.84 -14.47
N ALA A 244 -1.16 17.15 -13.48
CA ALA A 244 -0.77 17.32 -12.08
C ALA A 244 0.71 16.93 -11.88
N TYR A 245 1.12 15.80 -12.45
CA TYR A 245 2.50 15.30 -12.35
C TYR A 245 3.50 16.18 -13.10
N LEU A 246 3.18 16.64 -14.31
CA LEU A 246 4.04 17.61 -15.01
C LEU A 246 4.20 18.89 -14.20
N GLY A 247 3.11 19.42 -13.63
CA GLY A 247 3.17 20.59 -12.77
C GLY A 247 4.05 20.42 -11.52
N ILE A 248 4.14 19.20 -10.97
CA ILE A 248 5.10 18.87 -9.90
C ILE A 248 6.53 18.92 -10.45
N VAL A 249 6.80 18.22 -11.55
CA VAL A 249 8.14 18.10 -12.16
C VAL A 249 8.69 19.44 -12.63
N HIS A 250 7.83 20.36 -13.07
CA HIS A 250 8.24 21.71 -13.45
C HIS A 250 8.78 22.56 -12.28
N GLY A 251 8.61 22.13 -11.02
CA GLY A 251 9.06 22.90 -9.85
C GLY A 251 8.22 24.15 -9.57
N PHE A 252 7.05 24.27 -10.21
CA PHE A 252 6.17 25.41 -10.00
C PHE A 252 5.61 25.42 -8.57
N GLY A 253 5.67 26.57 -7.89
CA GLY A 253 4.99 26.77 -6.61
C GLY A 253 3.50 26.44 -6.71
N ARG A 254 2.86 26.09 -5.57
CA ARG A 254 1.46 25.61 -5.50
C ARG A 254 0.47 26.42 -6.34
N ARG A 255 0.61 27.75 -6.35
CA ARG A 255 -0.24 28.68 -7.12
C ARG A 255 -0.15 28.46 -8.63
N LEU A 256 1.07 28.39 -9.17
CA LEU A 256 1.31 28.19 -10.60
C LEU A 256 0.90 26.79 -11.06
N ARG A 257 1.10 25.78 -10.21
CA ARG A 257 0.64 24.40 -10.46
C ARG A 257 -0.89 24.31 -10.54
N ASN A 258 -1.60 24.99 -9.65
CA ASN A 258 -3.06 25.05 -9.67
C ASN A 258 -3.58 25.75 -10.94
N LEU A 259 -2.93 26.85 -11.34
CA LEU A 259 -3.25 27.55 -12.59
C LEU A 259 -2.98 26.68 -13.81
N ASP A 260 -1.82 26.00 -13.87
CA ASP A 260 -1.52 25.09 -14.97
C ASP A 260 -2.52 23.94 -14.99
N THR A 261 -2.87 23.34 -13.85
CA THR A 261 -3.86 22.25 -13.75
C THR A 261 -5.25 22.66 -14.25
N ARG A 262 -5.59 23.95 -14.18
CA ARG A 262 -6.91 24.47 -14.59
C ARG A 262 -6.92 25.00 -16.02
N PHE A 263 -5.90 25.75 -16.44
CA PHE A 263 -5.86 26.43 -17.75
C PHE A 263 -4.83 25.89 -18.78
N GLY A 264 -3.76 25.21 -18.34
CA GLY A 264 -2.89 24.41 -19.23
C GLY A 264 -1.81 25.28 -19.85
N VAL A 265 -1.59 26.42 -19.21
CA VAL A 265 -0.78 27.54 -19.66
C VAL A 265 0.72 27.25 -19.55
N LEU A 266 1.14 26.27 -18.75
CA LEU A 266 2.55 25.94 -18.53
C LEU A 266 3.00 24.65 -19.25
N SER A 267 2.05 23.78 -19.62
CA SER A 267 2.31 22.54 -20.37
C SER A 267 3.09 22.73 -21.70
N PRO A 268 2.94 23.84 -22.46
CA PRO A 268 3.71 24.07 -23.69
C PRO A 268 5.21 24.34 -23.49
N PHE A 269 5.66 24.69 -22.27
CA PHE A 269 7.08 24.98 -22.01
C PHE A 269 7.94 23.71 -21.86
N PHE A 270 7.33 22.52 -21.92
CA PHE A 270 8.05 21.26 -21.84
C PHE A 270 8.47 20.78 -23.23
N SER A 271 9.68 21.17 -23.65
CA SER A 271 10.24 20.68 -24.92
C SER A 271 10.41 19.16 -24.88
N LYS A 272 10.28 18.49 -26.03
CA LYS A 272 10.57 17.05 -26.17
C LYS A 272 11.96 16.69 -25.65
N ARG A 273 12.95 17.58 -25.83
CA ARG A 273 14.32 17.38 -25.32
C ARG A 273 14.37 17.38 -23.79
N HIS A 274 13.67 18.31 -23.13
CA HIS A 274 13.57 18.35 -21.67
C HIS A 274 12.88 17.07 -21.15
N ALA A 275 11.77 16.67 -21.77
CA ALA A 275 11.04 15.45 -21.43
C ALA A 275 11.92 14.20 -21.46
N LEU A 276 12.70 14.05 -22.53
CA LEU A 276 13.63 12.94 -22.70
C LEU A 276 14.72 12.93 -21.63
N MET A 277 15.26 14.11 -21.26
CA MET A 277 16.25 14.22 -20.20
C MET A 277 15.68 13.79 -18.85
N MET A 278 14.51 14.32 -18.46
CA MET A 278 13.87 13.93 -17.19
C MET A 278 13.51 12.45 -17.16
N LEU A 279 13.02 11.91 -18.28
CA LEU A 279 12.72 10.49 -18.39
C LEU A 279 13.99 9.63 -18.24
N HIS A 280 15.11 10.06 -18.81
CA HIS A 280 16.40 9.39 -18.65
C HIS A 280 16.86 9.39 -17.18
N MET A 281 16.73 10.53 -16.49
CA MET A 281 17.07 10.65 -15.07
C MET A 281 16.24 9.71 -14.18
N LEU A 282 14.95 9.52 -14.51
CA LEU A 282 14.06 8.65 -13.73
C LEU A 282 14.25 7.15 -14.04
N ARG A 283 14.57 6.81 -15.30
CA ARG A 283 14.69 5.41 -15.74
C ARG A 283 16.00 4.75 -15.34
N CYS A 284 17.12 5.45 -15.50
CA CYS A 284 18.42 4.93 -15.12
C CYS A 284 18.54 4.88 -13.59
N GLU A 285 18.83 3.71 -13.01
CA GLU A 285 18.90 3.55 -11.55
C GLU A 285 19.94 4.49 -10.93
N SER A 286 21.14 4.56 -11.51
CA SER A 286 22.21 5.41 -10.98
C SER A 286 21.86 6.90 -11.01
N HIS A 287 21.16 7.37 -12.05
CA HIS A 287 20.71 8.76 -12.10
C HIS A 287 19.58 9.03 -11.12
N ARG A 288 18.64 8.10 -10.96
CA ARG A 288 17.54 8.22 -10.00
C ARG A 288 18.07 8.29 -8.57
N GLU A 289 18.96 7.38 -8.19
CA GLU A 289 19.60 7.38 -6.86
C GLU A 289 20.39 8.67 -6.59
N LEU A 290 21.14 9.16 -7.59
CA LEU A 290 21.85 10.43 -7.47
C LEU A 290 20.87 11.59 -7.26
N MET A 291 19.77 11.64 -8.02
CA MET A 291 18.74 12.68 -7.88
C MET A 291 18.04 12.61 -6.53
N GLU A 292 17.72 11.41 -6.03
CA GLU A 292 17.15 11.19 -4.70
C GLU A 292 18.08 11.72 -3.61
N GLN A 293 19.39 11.47 -3.71
CA GLN A 293 20.37 11.99 -2.76
C GLN A 293 20.46 13.51 -2.79
N VAL A 294 20.56 14.12 -3.98
CA VAL A 294 20.62 15.58 -4.15
C VAL A 294 19.38 16.25 -3.52
N LEU A 295 18.19 15.73 -3.81
CA LEU A 295 16.95 16.28 -3.26
C LEU A 295 16.81 16.04 -1.75
N SER A 296 17.33 14.91 -1.25
CA SER A 296 17.34 14.62 0.18
C SER A 296 18.20 15.61 0.95
N ASP A 297 19.34 16.04 0.41
CA ASP A 297 20.21 16.98 1.10
C ASP A 297 19.61 18.40 1.16
N GLU A 298 18.89 18.83 0.12
CA GLU A 298 18.13 20.09 0.13
C GLU A 298 17.00 20.10 1.17
N THR A 299 16.42 18.93 1.50
CA THR A 299 15.31 18.84 2.48
C THR A 299 15.77 18.69 3.92
N LYS A 300 17.02 18.30 4.19
CA LYS A 300 17.60 18.25 5.55
C LYS A 300 17.98 19.63 6.08
N ALA A 301 18.08 20.63 5.21
CA ALA A 301 18.40 22.02 5.56
C ALA A 301 17.19 22.83 6.07
N GLN A 302 16.00 22.22 6.17
CA GLN A 302 14.76 22.78 6.73
C GLN A 302 14.34 22.03 7.99
#